data_AF-A0A934D4R3-F1
#
_entry.id   AF-A0A934D4R3-F1
#
_cell.length_a   1.000
_cell.length_b   1.000
_cell.length_c   1.000
_cell.angle_alpha   90.00
_cell.angle_beta   90.00
_cell.angle_gamma   90.00
#
_symmetry.space_group_name_H-M   'P 1'
#
loop_
_entity.id
_entity.type
_entity.pdbx_description
1 polymer ?
#
loop_
_entity_poly.entity_id
_entity_poly.type
_entity_poly.pdbx_seq_one_letter_code
_entity_poly.pdbx_strand_id
1 'polypeptide(L)'
;MSKSTRSSTLRIKALANALAQDILNLSDEEILAEITTEEASASASAQAQAIRSSALNILTNARRNNLLAARSGYESSSSRHQTPANRPPTTEIRRRIENLFAARSDLSLAFRNGARQSDADWESLWDDLNEMGLLDDSDDKN
;
A
#
# COMPACT_ATOMS: atom_id res chain seq x y z
N MET A 1 39.57 15.80 -37.41
CA MET A 1 39.23 14.77 -36.40
C MET A 1 39.37 13.38 -37.04
N SER A 2 40.54 13.07 -37.61
CA SER A 2 41.71 12.37 -37.06
C SER A 2 41.55 10.85 -37.03
N LYS A 3 42.16 10.17 -38.02
CA LYS A 3 42.24 8.70 -38.19
C LYS A 3 42.68 7.94 -36.92
N SER A 4 43.33 8.62 -35.98
CA SER A 4 43.80 8.08 -34.70
C SER A 4 42.68 7.55 -33.80
N THR A 5 41.56 8.28 -33.67
CA THR A 5 40.44 7.88 -32.79
C THR A 5 39.69 6.66 -33.33
N ARG A 6 39.65 6.46 -34.65
CA ARG A 6 39.04 5.28 -35.27
C ARG A 6 39.86 4.00 -34.99
N SER A 7 41.18 4.14 -34.95
CA SER A 7 42.11 3.04 -34.64
C SER A 7 42.02 2.60 -33.18
N SER A 8 41.88 3.54 -32.23
CA SER A 8 41.70 3.19 -30.81
C SER A 8 40.39 2.47 -30.54
N THR A 9 39.27 2.89 -31.14
CA THR A 9 37.98 2.20 -30.99
C THR A 9 38.00 0.78 -31.55
N LEU A 10 38.69 0.57 -32.68
CA LEU A 10 38.86 -0.77 -33.26
C LEU A 10 39.69 -1.69 -32.36
N ARG A 11 40.77 -1.18 -31.75
CA ARG A 11 41.58 -1.94 -30.80
C ARG A 11 40.81 -2.31 -29.53
N ILE A 12 39.99 -1.39 -29.00
CA ILE A 12 39.12 -1.68 -27.84
C ILE A 12 38.10 -2.75 -28.18
N LYS A 13 37.48 -2.71 -29.37
CA LYS A 13 36.57 -3.77 -29.83
C LYS A 13 37.26 -5.12 -29.99
N ALA A 14 38.48 -5.13 -30.54
CA ALA A 14 39.26 -6.35 -30.67
C ALA A 14 39.61 -6.96 -29.30
N LEU A 15 39.98 -6.12 -28.33
CA LEU A 15 40.24 -6.56 -26.95
C LEU A 15 38.98 -7.12 -26.28
N ALA A 16 37.84 -6.43 -26.43
CA ALA A 16 36.57 -6.88 -25.88
C ALA A 16 36.12 -8.23 -26.48
N ASN A 17 36.31 -8.43 -27.78
CA ASN A 17 36.04 -9.71 -28.43
C ASN A 17 37.00 -10.82 -27.95
N ALA A 18 38.28 -10.53 -27.78
CA ALA A 18 39.24 -11.50 -27.25
C ALA A 18 38.88 -11.93 -25.83
N LEU A 19 38.55 -10.99 -24.96
CA LEU A 19 38.08 -11.27 -23.59
C LEU A 19 36.77 -12.08 -23.57
N ALA A 20 35.81 -11.73 -24.43
CA ALA A 20 34.56 -12.49 -24.54
C ALA A 20 34.81 -13.92 -25.03
N GLN A 21 35.74 -14.09 -25.98
CA GLN A 21 36.12 -15.41 -26.49
C GLN A 21 36.81 -16.26 -25.42
N ASP A 22 37.70 -15.67 -24.62
CA ASP A 22 38.34 -16.34 -23.49
C ASP A 22 37.30 -16.82 -22.47
N ILE A 23 36.35 -15.96 -22.09
CA ILE A 23 35.28 -16.32 -21.14
C ILE A 23 34.41 -17.47 -21.71
N LEU A 24 34.12 -17.46 -23.00
CA LEU A 24 33.33 -18.50 -23.66
C LEU A 24 34.09 -19.82 -23.87
N ASN A 25 35.42 -19.78 -23.84
CA ASN A 25 36.29 -20.94 -24.00
C ASN A 25 36.68 -21.58 -22.67
N LEU A 26 36.35 -20.96 -21.53
CA LEU A 26 36.56 -21.55 -20.22
C LEU A 26 35.80 -22.89 -20.13
N SER A 27 36.50 -23.92 -19.69
CA SER A 27 35.88 -25.21 -19.38
C SER A 27 35.07 -25.14 -18.09
N ASP A 28 34.11 -26.05 -17.93
CA ASP A 28 33.28 -26.14 -16.72
C ASP A 28 34.17 -26.35 -15.47
N GLU A 29 35.28 -27.10 -15.60
CA GLU A 29 36.25 -27.31 -14.53
C GLU A 29 37.01 -26.03 -14.14
N GLU A 30 37.38 -25.18 -15.12
CA GLU A 30 38.06 -23.91 -14.87
C GLU A 30 37.12 -22.88 -14.22
N ILE A 31 35.85 -22.84 -14.64
CA ILE A 31 34.81 -22.00 -14.02
C ILE A 31 34.59 -22.42 -12.55
N LEU A 32 34.52 -23.73 -12.29
CA LEU A 32 34.36 -24.24 -10.93
C LEU A 32 35.60 -23.96 -10.08
N ALA A 33 36.81 -24.09 -10.62
CA ALA A 33 38.05 -23.76 -9.92
C ALA A 33 38.09 -22.27 -9.53
N GLU A 34 37.67 -21.37 -10.43
CA GLU A 34 37.63 -19.94 -10.15
C GLU A 34 36.62 -19.60 -9.03
N ILE A 35 35.42 -20.21 -9.04
CA ILE A 35 34.39 -20.03 -8.00
C ILE A 35 34.86 -20.56 -6.64
N THR A 36 35.68 -21.62 -6.61
CA THR A 36 36.20 -22.17 -5.34
C THR A 36 37.29 -21.33 -4.68
N THR A 37 37.83 -20.32 -5.38
CA THR A 37 38.75 -19.37 -4.74
C THR A 37 38.00 -18.52 -3.69
N GLU A 38 38.63 -18.27 -2.54
CA GLU A 38 38.02 -17.48 -1.45
C GLU A 38 37.61 -16.07 -1.91
N GLU A 39 38.35 -15.45 -2.84
CA GLU A 39 38.02 -14.15 -3.43
C GLU A 39 36.77 -14.18 -4.32
N ALA A 40 36.63 -15.19 -5.20
CA ALA A 40 35.44 -15.33 -6.03
C ALA A 40 34.20 -15.64 -5.20
N SER A 41 34.31 -16.52 -4.20
CA SER A 41 33.22 -16.85 -3.28
C SER A 41 32.76 -15.64 -2.44
N ALA A 42 33.71 -14.84 -1.93
CA ALA A 42 33.40 -13.61 -1.21
C ALA A 42 32.70 -12.58 -2.11
N SER A 43 33.15 -12.42 -3.36
CA SER A 43 32.54 -11.50 -4.33
C SER A 43 31.12 -11.93 -4.75
N ALA A 44 30.90 -13.23 -4.97
CA ALA A 44 29.59 -13.79 -5.28
C ALA A 44 28.62 -13.63 -4.11
N SER A 45 29.07 -13.86 -2.88
CA SER A 45 28.28 -13.64 -1.67
C SER A 45 27.90 -12.16 -1.49
N ALA A 46 28.84 -11.24 -1.71
CA ALA A 46 28.59 -9.80 -1.64
C ALA A 46 27.58 -9.34 -2.70
N GLN A 47 27.68 -9.83 -3.94
CA GLN A 47 26.70 -9.55 -4.99
C GLN A 47 25.31 -10.11 -4.65
N ALA A 48 25.23 -11.33 -4.13
CA ALA A 48 23.96 -11.92 -3.70
C ALA A 48 23.31 -11.13 -2.55
N GLN A 49 24.12 -10.66 -1.59
CA GLN A 49 23.63 -9.78 -0.52
C GLN A 49 23.14 -8.42 -1.05
N ALA A 50 23.83 -7.83 -2.02
CA ALA A 50 23.40 -6.59 -2.66
C ALA A 50 22.09 -6.73 -3.43
N ILE A 51 21.91 -7.84 -4.16
CA ILE A 51 20.64 -8.15 -4.84
C ILE A 51 19.52 -8.35 -3.82
N ARG A 52 19.77 -9.13 -2.76
CA ARG A 52 18.79 -9.38 -1.70
C ARG A 52 18.37 -8.08 -1.01
N SER A 53 19.31 -7.22 -0.64
CA SER A 53 18.99 -5.95 0.03
C SER A 53 18.21 -4.99 -0.89
N SER A 54 18.58 -4.93 -2.18
CA SER A 54 17.83 -4.17 -3.19
C SER A 54 16.39 -4.69 -3.35
N ALA A 55 16.21 -6.01 -3.47
CA ALA A 55 14.89 -6.63 -3.57
C ALA A 55 14.01 -6.35 -2.35
N LEU A 56 14.60 -6.41 -1.14
CA LEU A 56 13.90 -6.05 0.09
C LEU A 56 13.48 -4.58 0.11
N ASN A 57 14.34 -3.66 -0.33
CA ASN A 57 14.02 -2.24 -0.43
C ASN A 57 12.89 -1.96 -1.44
N ILE A 58 12.87 -2.66 -2.56
CA ILE A 58 11.77 -2.55 -3.54
C ILE A 58 10.46 -3.02 -2.90
N LEU A 59 10.47 -4.16 -2.20
CA LEU A 59 9.29 -4.72 -1.56
C LEU A 59 8.74 -3.80 -0.45
N THR A 60 9.61 -3.23 0.38
CA THR A 60 9.19 -2.32 1.45
C THR A 60 8.59 -1.03 0.88
N ASN A 61 9.18 -0.49 -0.17
CA ASN A 61 8.64 0.68 -0.87
C ASN A 61 7.28 0.41 -1.51
N ALA A 62 7.11 -0.74 -2.16
CA ALA A 62 5.83 -1.15 -2.73
C ALA A 62 4.74 -1.27 -1.64
N ARG A 63 5.06 -1.91 -0.51
CA ARG A 63 4.14 -2.02 0.63
C ARG A 63 3.76 -0.65 1.20
N ARG A 64 4.73 0.26 1.32
CA ARG A 64 4.48 1.63 1.79
C ARG A 64 3.55 2.39 0.85
N ASN A 65 3.80 2.31 -0.46
CA ASN A 65 2.97 2.96 -1.47
C ASN A 65 1.53 2.43 -1.46
N ASN A 66 1.35 1.11 -1.37
CA ASN A 66 0.02 0.50 -1.26
C ASN A 66 -0.73 0.98 -0.02
N LEU A 67 -0.04 1.11 1.13
CA LEU A 67 -0.63 1.61 2.35
C LEU A 67 -1.03 3.09 2.24
N LEU A 68 -0.21 3.93 1.59
CA LEU A 68 -0.56 5.33 1.33
C LEU A 68 -1.77 5.44 0.40
N ALA A 69 -1.84 4.63 -0.66
CA ALA A 69 -2.97 4.59 -1.59
C ALA A 69 -4.26 4.10 -0.91
N ALA A 70 -4.18 3.11 0.00
CA ALA A 70 -5.32 2.67 0.78
C ALA A 70 -5.80 3.77 1.75
N ARG A 71 -4.88 4.51 2.37
CA ARG A 71 -5.22 5.64 3.25
C ARG A 71 -5.90 6.78 2.51
N SER A 72 -5.45 7.14 1.31
CA SER A 72 -6.11 8.19 0.52
C SER A 72 -7.51 7.78 0.07
N GLY A 73 -7.74 6.49 -0.23
CA GLY A 73 -9.07 5.94 -0.45
C GLY A 73 -9.98 6.09 0.77
N TYR A 74 -9.45 5.77 1.96
CA TYR A 74 -10.19 5.90 3.22
C TYR A 74 -10.51 7.36 3.58
N GLU A 75 -9.54 8.28 3.45
CA GLU A 75 -9.72 9.71 3.75
C GLU A 75 -10.67 10.41 2.78
N SER A 76 -10.68 9.98 1.51
CA SER A 76 -11.65 10.47 0.52
C SER A 76 -13.07 9.93 0.73
N SER A 77 -13.22 8.72 1.28
CA SER A 77 -14.52 8.23 1.76
C SER A 77 -14.95 8.86 3.08
N SER A 78 -14.03 9.14 4.00
CA SER A 78 -14.36 9.74 5.31
C SER A 78 -14.65 11.24 5.20
N SER A 79 -14.06 11.95 4.25
CA SER A 79 -14.44 13.34 3.91
C SER A 79 -15.74 13.45 3.11
N ARG A 80 -16.25 12.32 2.60
CA ARG A 80 -17.64 12.17 2.12
C ARG A 80 -18.59 11.82 3.28
N HIS A 81 -18.19 12.01 4.54
CA HIS A 81 -19.15 12.17 5.62
C HIS A 81 -19.92 13.47 5.39
N GLN A 82 -21.04 13.25 4.71
CA GLN A 82 -22.23 14.04 4.51
C GLN A 82 -22.16 15.52 4.86
N THR A 83 -22.38 16.31 3.81
CA THR A 83 -22.89 17.67 3.92
C THR A 83 -24.18 17.65 4.77
N PRO A 84 -24.37 18.56 5.74
CA PRO A 84 -25.49 18.56 6.71
C PRO A 84 -26.87 18.88 6.10
N ALA A 85 -27.09 18.61 4.82
CA ALA A 85 -28.24 19.12 4.07
C ALA A 85 -29.57 18.40 4.37
N ASN A 86 -29.57 17.21 4.96
CA ASN A 86 -30.78 16.40 5.14
C ASN A 86 -30.99 15.86 6.57
N ARG A 87 -30.28 16.38 7.57
CA ARG A 87 -30.38 15.88 8.93
C ARG A 87 -31.59 16.52 9.66
N PRO A 88 -32.48 15.72 10.28
CA PRO A 88 -33.51 16.23 11.19
C PRO A 88 -32.90 16.96 12.40
N PRO A 89 -33.66 17.81 13.11
CA PRO A 89 -33.16 18.40 14.35
C PRO A 89 -32.74 17.32 15.36
N THR A 90 -31.72 17.60 16.19
CA THR A 90 -31.11 16.65 17.14
C THR A 90 -32.12 15.97 18.08
N THR A 91 -33.21 16.66 18.41
CA THR A 91 -34.33 16.11 19.20
C THR A 91 -35.07 14.99 18.47
N GLU A 92 -35.25 15.12 17.15
CA GLU A 92 -35.90 14.13 16.30
C GLU A 92 -35.00 12.93 16.01
N ILE A 93 -33.69 13.19 15.84
CA ILE A 93 -32.66 12.14 15.75
C ILE A 93 -32.72 11.24 16.98
N ARG A 94 -32.68 11.83 18.18
CA ARG A 94 -32.72 11.08 19.44
C ARG A 94 -33.97 10.21 19.53
N ARG A 95 -35.14 10.77 19.21
CA ARG A 95 -36.43 10.05 19.21
C ARG A 95 -36.42 8.85 18.27
N ARG A 96 -35.93 9.01 17.04
CA ARG A 96 -35.90 7.94 16.03
C ARG A 96 -34.93 6.83 16.42
N ILE A 97 -33.75 7.18 16.94
CA ILE A 97 -32.76 6.22 17.41
C ILE A 97 -33.26 5.44 18.63
N GLU A 98 -33.91 6.11 19.59
CA GLU A 98 -34.54 5.45 20.74
C GLU A 98 -35.63 4.45 20.32
N ASN A 99 -36.46 4.82 19.34
CA ASN A 99 -37.46 3.91 18.78
C ASN A 99 -36.82 2.69 18.08
N LEU A 100 -35.72 2.91 17.36
CA LEU A 100 -34.98 1.84 16.70
C LEU A 100 -34.36 0.88 17.73
N PHE A 101 -33.80 1.38 18.83
CA PHE A 101 -33.31 0.55 19.92
C PHE A 101 -34.43 -0.18 20.67
N ALA A 102 -35.62 0.42 20.79
CA ALA A 102 -36.79 -0.26 21.35
C ALA A 102 -37.25 -1.43 20.46
N ALA A 103 -37.14 -1.29 19.13
CA ALA A 103 -37.46 -2.34 18.17
C ALA A 103 -36.35 -3.40 18.04
N ARG A 104 -35.07 -3.01 18.24
CA ARG A 104 -33.88 -3.85 18.09
C ARG A 104 -32.93 -3.66 19.27
N SER A 105 -33.17 -4.42 20.33
CA SER A 105 -32.41 -4.32 21.59
C SER A 105 -30.95 -4.78 21.47
N ASP A 106 -30.62 -5.55 20.45
CA ASP A 106 -29.26 -5.99 20.12
C ASP A 106 -28.34 -4.83 19.70
N LEU A 107 -28.88 -3.82 19.02
CA LEU A 107 -28.16 -2.59 18.64
C LEU A 107 -27.92 -1.66 19.84
N SER A 108 -28.78 -1.75 20.86
CA SER A 108 -28.72 -0.88 22.04
C SER A 108 -27.54 -1.18 22.99
N LEU A 109 -27.02 -2.42 22.97
CA LEU A 109 -26.00 -2.88 23.92
C LEU A 109 -24.63 -2.22 23.68
N ALA A 110 -24.28 -1.95 22.42
CA ALA A 110 -23.06 -1.24 22.05
C ALA A 110 -23.11 0.25 22.41
N PHE A 111 -24.31 0.83 22.38
CA PHE A 111 -24.54 2.25 22.57
C PHE A 111 -24.61 2.68 24.05
N ARG A 112 -25.17 1.83 24.92
CA ARG A 112 -25.44 2.18 26.33
C ARG A 112 -24.21 2.21 27.24
N ASN A 113 -23.05 1.73 26.77
CA ASN A 113 -21.82 1.67 27.58
C ASN A 113 -21.02 3.00 27.62
N GLY A 114 -21.44 4.03 26.88
CA GLY A 114 -20.83 5.37 26.89
C GLY A 114 -21.65 6.37 27.70
N ALA A 115 -21.11 6.87 28.82
CA ALA A 115 -21.76 7.89 29.64
C ALA A 115 -21.88 9.24 28.89
N ARG A 116 -23.07 9.84 28.94
CA ARG A 116 -23.41 11.21 28.47
C ARG A 116 -22.93 11.52 27.04
N GLN A 117 -23.68 11.01 26.08
CA GLN A 117 -23.52 11.42 24.68
C GLN A 117 -23.86 12.89 24.51
N SER A 118 -22.93 13.62 23.94
CA SER A 118 -23.12 14.97 23.46
C SER A 118 -24.02 14.97 22.22
N ASP A 119 -24.58 16.13 21.86
CA ASP A 119 -25.39 16.26 20.64
C ASP A 119 -24.61 15.83 19.38
N ALA A 120 -23.28 16.02 19.36
CA ALA A 120 -22.40 15.56 18.29
C ALA A 120 -22.31 14.03 18.19
N ASP A 121 -22.40 13.31 19.31
CA ASP A 121 -22.36 11.84 19.32
C ASP A 121 -23.66 11.25 18.75
N TRP A 122 -24.80 11.88 19.04
CA TRP A 122 -26.10 11.53 18.46
C TRP A 122 -26.13 11.74 16.94
N GLU A 123 -25.53 12.83 16.50
CA GLU A 123 -25.37 13.19 15.11
C GLU A 123 -24.48 12.21 14.34
N SER A 124 -23.33 11.82 14.92
CA SER A 124 -22.46 10.80 14.32
C SER A 124 -23.15 9.45 14.24
N LEU A 125 -23.87 9.03 15.28
CA LEU A 125 -24.61 7.77 15.26
C LEU A 125 -25.72 7.78 14.19
N TRP A 126 -26.41 8.90 14.03
CA TRP A 126 -27.43 9.04 12.98
C TRP A 126 -26.86 8.75 11.60
N ASP A 127 -25.69 9.29 11.29
CA ASP A 127 -25.04 9.09 10.00
C ASP A 127 -24.65 7.62 9.81
N ASP A 128 -24.07 6.98 10.83
CA ASP A 128 -23.70 5.57 10.80
C ASP A 128 -24.94 4.66 10.57
N LEU A 129 -26.04 4.93 11.27
CA LEU A 129 -27.29 4.17 11.12
C LEU A 129 -27.95 4.38 9.75
N ASN A 130 -27.82 5.58 9.18
CA ASN A 130 -28.31 5.88 7.85
C ASN A 130 -27.47 5.19 6.77
N GLU A 131 -26.14 5.19 6.91
CA GLU A 131 -25.23 4.48 6.01
C GLU A 131 -25.47 2.96 6.01
N MET A 132 -25.80 2.39 7.17
CA MET A 132 -26.19 0.99 7.30
C MET A 132 -27.59 0.68 6.74
N GLY A 133 -28.36 1.68 6.28
CA GLY A 133 -29.73 1.51 5.78
C GLY A 133 -30.71 1.04 6.85
N LEU A 134 -30.39 1.28 8.14
CA LEU A 134 -31.21 0.88 9.29
C LEU A 134 -32.28 1.93 9.60
N LEU A 135 -32.06 3.18 9.17
CA LEU A 135 -33.03 4.25 9.21
C LEU A 135 -33.73 4.29 7.85
N ASP A 136 -34.97 3.82 7.83
CA ASP A 136 -35.79 3.85 6.62
C ASP A 136 -36.21 5.32 6.35
N ASP A 137 -35.85 5.84 5.17
CA ASP A 137 -36.26 7.17 4.70
C ASP A 137 -37.73 7.20 4.22
N SER A 138 -38.48 6.13 4.49
CA SER A 138 -39.86 5.94 4.07
C SER A 138 -40.91 6.72 4.88
N ASP A 139 -40.52 7.43 5.94
CA ASP A 139 -41.46 8.17 6.79
C ASP A 139 -41.63 9.66 6.42
N ASP A 140 -41.03 10.13 5.32
CA ASP A 140 -41.18 11.52 4.84
C ASP A 140 -41.98 11.64 3.52
N LYS A 141 -43.05 10.84 3.42
CA LYS A 141 -44.17 11.10 2.51
C LYS A 141 -45.48 11.20 3.28
N ASN A 142 -45.70 12.33 3.93
CA ASN A 142 -47.05 12.85 4.15
C ASN A 142 -47.07 14.38 4.20
#